data_AF-A0A6J7F0C5-F1
#
_entry.id   AF-A0A6J7F0C5-F1
#
_cell.length_a   1.000
_cell.length_b   1.000
_cell.length_c   1.000
_cell.angle_alpha   90.00
_cell.angle_beta   90.00
_cell.angle_gamma   90.00
#
_symmetry.space_group_name_H-M   'P 1'
#
loop_
_entity.id
_entity.type
_entity.pdbx_description
1 polymer ?
#
loop_
_entity_poly.entity_id
_entity_poly.type
_entity_poly.pdbx_seq_one_letter_code
_entity_poly.pdbx_strand_id
1 'polypeptide(L)'
;MIGSFFGLGSGLGLFGISGFGPMIAIAGVALASFFLILDFDQIQKGVAAAAPEQESWRAAFGLMVTIVWLYMEILRLLSILRGRD
;
A
#
# COMPACT_ATOMS: atom_id res chain seq x y z
N MET A 1 30.71 -15.52 8.99
CA MET A 1 30.39 -14.09 8.78
C MET A 1 29.96 -13.82 7.33
N ILE A 2 28.92 -14.49 6.81
CA ILE A 2 28.36 -14.19 5.47
C ILE A 2 26.81 -14.11 5.51
N GLY A 3 26.15 -14.66 6.52
CA GLY A 3 24.69 -14.52 6.70
C GLY A 3 24.18 -13.18 7.25
N SER A 4 25.05 -12.18 7.45
CA SER A 4 24.67 -10.87 8.01
C SER A 4 24.31 -9.82 6.96
N PHE A 5 24.45 -10.13 5.67
CA PHE A 5 24.20 -9.18 4.57
C PHE A 5 22.83 -9.36 3.90
N PHE A 6 22.13 -10.46 4.17
CA PHE A 6 20.74 -10.66 3.76
C PHE A 6 19.90 -10.77 5.02
N GLY A 7 19.22 -9.68 5.38
CA GLY A 7 18.43 -9.49 6.61
C GLY A 7 17.26 -10.47 6.75
N LEU A 8 17.57 -11.74 7.02
CA LEU A 8 16.61 -12.84 7.17
C LEU A 8 16.58 -13.40 8.61
N GLY A 9 17.23 -12.74 9.59
CA GLY A 9 17.39 -13.32 10.93
C GLY A 9 17.24 -12.39 12.13
N SER A 10 17.11 -11.08 11.96
CA SER A 10 16.79 -10.17 13.06
C SER A 10 16.05 -8.96 12.52
N GLY A 11 14.96 -8.57 13.16
CA GLY A 11 14.13 -7.39 12.84
C GLY A 11 14.87 -6.05 13.06
N LEU A 12 16.13 -5.97 12.62
CA LEU A 12 17.09 -4.90 12.85
C LEU A 12 17.79 -4.52 11.54
N GLY A 13 17.06 -4.54 10.42
CA GLY A 13 17.41 -3.68 9.29
C GLY A 13 17.21 -2.22 9.68
N LEU A 14 17.81 -1.28 8.96
CA LEU A 14 17.79 0.19 9.15
C LEU A 14 16.39 0.84 9.32
N PHE A 15 15.31 0.05 9.30
CA PHE A 15 13.91 0.40 9.45
C PHE A 15 13.27 -0.08 10.78
N GLY A 16 13.99 -0.79 11.66
CA GLY A 16 13.40 -1.52 12.80
C GLY A 16 13.26 -0.76 14.13
N ILE A 17 13.96 0.37 14.35
CA ILE A 17 13.95 1.04 15.69
C ILE A 17 13.73 2.56 15.63
N SER A 18 13.93 3.20 14.46
CA SER A 18 13.73 4.65 14.38
C SER A 18 12.23 4.95 14.30
N GLY A 19 11.69 5.80 15.19
CA GLY A 19 10.27 6.16 15.33
C GLY A 19 9.53 6.69 14.09
N PHE A 20 10.12 6.57 12.90
CA PHE A 20 9.51 6.81 11.60
C PHE A 20 8.63 5.64 11.10
N GLY A 21 8.80 4.41 11.59
CA GLY A 21 7.99 3.26 11.16
C GLY A 21 6.47 3.48 11.27
N PRO A 22 5.95 3.92 12.43
CA PRO A 22 4.53 4.23 12.60
C PRO A 22 4.06 5.41 11.75
N MET A 23 4.89 6.45 11.64
CA MET A 23 4.55 7.66 10.88
C MET A 23 4.43 7.38 9.39
N ILE A 24 5.32 6.54 8.85
CA ILE A 24 5.30 6.10 7.46
C ILE A 24 4.10 5.18 7.21
N ALA A 25 3.76 4.28 8.14
CA ALA A 25 2.59 3.41 8.00
C ALA A 25 1.28 4.21 7.95
N ILE A 26 1.12 5.19 8.85
CA ILE A 26 -0.07 6.06 8.86
C ILE A 26 -0.14 6.90 7.58
N ALA A 27 0.99 7.49 7.16
CA ALA A 27 1.07 8.23 5.89
C ALA A 27 0.76 7.33 4.68
N GLY A 28 1.23 6.07 4.71
CA GLY A 28 0.96 5.05 3.69
C GLY A 28 -0.53 4.71 3.57
N VAL A 29 -1.23 4.49 4.69
CA VAL A 29 -2.68 4.27 4.69
C VAL A 29 -3.43 5.49 4.15
N ALA A 30 -3.06 6.70 4.58
CA ALA A 30 -3.68 7.93 4.11
C ALA A 30 -3.50 8.09 2.58
N LEU A 31 -2.28 7.87 2.08
CA LEU A 31 -1.98 7.95 0.67
C LEU A 31 -2.70 6.87 -0.15
N ALA A 32 -2.72 5.63 0.33
CA ALA A 32 -3.42 4.53 -0.32
C ALA A 32 -4.93 4.80 -0.41
N SER A 33 -5.54 5.34 0.64
CA SER A 33 -6.95 5.73 0.62
C SER A 33 -7.25 6.84 -0.39
N PHE A 34 -6.33 7.81 -0.54
CA PHE A 34 -6.44 8.86 -1.53
C PHE A 34 -6.33 8.32 -2.97
N PHE A 35 -5.35 7.44 -3.22
CA PHE A 35 -5.21 6.76 -4.51
C PHE A 35 -6.46 5.96 -4.87
N LEU A 36 -7.06 5.28 -3.89
CA LEU A 36 -8.29 4.51 -4.10
C LEU A 36 -9.46 5.40 -4.57
N ILE A 37 -9.59 6.58 -3.96
CA ILE A 37 -10.62 7.57 -4.36
C ILE A 37 -10.36 8.07 -5.78
N LEU A 38 -9.10 8.37 -6.12
CA LEU A 38 -8.73 8.80 -7.47
C LEU A 38 -9.00 7.72 -8.52
N ASP A 39 -8.67 6.46 -8.22
CA ASP A 39 -8.95 5.32 -9.09
C ASP A 39 -10.46 5.18 -9.34
N PHE A 40 -11.28 5.30 -8.29
CA PHE A 40 -12.73 5.26 -8.40
C PHE A 40 -13.30 6.45 -9.21
N ASP A 41 -12.77 7.66 -9.03
CA ASP A 41 -13.18 8.84 -9.78
C ASP A 41 -12.85 8.70 -11.28
N GLN A 42 -11.66 8.17 -11.61
CA GLN A 42 -11.29 7.87 -12.99
C GLN A 42 -12.23 6.86 -13.65
N ILE A 43 -12.62 5.82 -12.91
CA ILE A 43 -13.56 4.81 -13.41
C ILE A 43 -14.94 5.44 -13.66
N GLN A 44 -15.45 6.23 -12.71
CA GLN A 44 -16.75 6.91 -12.88
C GLN A 44 -16.75 7.85 -14.09
N LYS A 45 -15.69 8.64 -14.27
CA LYS A 45 -15.52 9.51 -15.44
C LYS A 45 -15.43 8.73 -16.74
N GLY A 46 -14.71 7.60 -16.75
CA GLY A 46 -14.62 6.72 -17.90
C GLY A 46 -15.98 6.12 -18.29
N VAL A 47 -16.77 5.67 -17.31
CA VAL A 47 -18.13 5.16 -17.53
C VAL A 47 -19.07 6.27 -18.03
N ALA A 48 -19.02 7.46 -17.43
CA ALA A 48 -19.85 8.59 -17.83
C ALA A 48 -19.53 9.10 -19.24
N ALA A 49 -18.27 8.98 -19.68
CA ALA A 49 -17.82 9.31 -21.02
C ALA A 49 -18.09 8.20 -22.05
N ALA A 50 -18.74 7.09 -21.65
CA ALA A 50 -18.91 5.89 -22.47
C ALA A 50 -17.59 5.41 -23.10
N ALA A 51 -16.50 5.48 -22.32
CA ALA A 51 -15.17 5.09 -22.78
C ALA A 51 -15.14 3.61 -23.20
N PRO A 52 -14.32 3.24 -24.20
CA PRO A 52 -14.25 1.88 -24.72
C PRO A 52 -14.00 0.85 -23.62
N GLU A 53 -14.69 -0.29 -23.68
CA GLU A 53 -14.58 -1.39 -22.70
C GLU A 53 -13.13 -1.91 -22.56
N GLN A 54 -12.31 -1.73 -23.59
CA GLN A 54 -10.89 -2.06 -23.60
C GLN A 54 -10.07 -1.26 -22.59
N GLU A 55 -10.56 -0.15 -22.04
CA GLU A 55 -9.87 0.60 -20.97
C GLU A 55 -10.26 0.10 -19.57
N SER A 56 -11.35 -0.67 -19.46
CA SER A 56 -11.86 -1.15 -18.17
C SER A 56 -10.87 -2.09 -17.47
N TRP A 57 -10.14 -2.94 -18.21
CA TRP A 57 -9.17 -3.85 -17.62
C TRP A 57 -7.98 -3.11 -16.98
N ARG A 58 -7.56 -2.00 -17.58
CA ARG A 58 -6.46 -1.16 -17.05
C ARG A 58 -6.88 -0.46 -15.78
N ALA A 59 -8.11 0.07 -15.78
CA ALA A 59 -8.69 0.71 -14.61
C ALA A 59 -8.90 -0.28 -13.46
N ALA A 60 -9.43 -1.48 -13.76
CA ALA A 60 -9.61 -2.54 -12.77
C ALA A 60 -8.27 -3.04 -12.19
N PHE A 61 -7.21 -3.11 -13.01
CA PHE A 61 -5.87 -3.47 -12.54
C PHE A 61 -5.33 -2.44 -11.54
N GLY A 62 -5.42 -1.15 -11.86
CA GLY A 62 -5.00 -0.07 -10.93
C GLY A 62 -5.74 -0.16 -9.59
N LEU A 63 -7.06 -0.31 -9.65
CA LEU A 63 -7.91 -0.51 -8.48
C LEU A 63 -7.46 -1.70 -7.61
N MET A 64 -7.15 -2.84 -8.24
CA MET A 64 -6.70 -4.03 -7.54
C MET A 64 -5.35 -3.81 -6.85
N VAL A 65 -4.40 -3.16 -7.52
CA VAL A 65 -3.10 -2.82 -6.93
C VAL A 65 -3.27 -1.91 -5.72
N THR A 66 -4.13 -0.89 -5.82
CA THR A 66 -4.39 0.04 -4.71
C THR A 66 -5.05 -0.66 -3.53
N ILE A 67 -5.98 -1.60 -3.77
CA ILE A 67 -6.58 -2.43 -2.71
C ILE A 67 -5.52 -3.31 -2.01
N VAL A 68 -4.66 -3.97 -2.79
CA VAL A 68 -3.59 -4.82 -2.23
C VAL A 68 -2.60 -3.98 -1.43
N TRP A 69 -2.24 -2.79 -1.92
CA TRP A 69 -1.40 -1.87 -1.17
C TRP A 69 -2.05 -1.44 0.14
N LEU A 70 -3.31 -1.02 0.09
CA LEU A 70 -4.06 -0.62 1.28
C LEU A 70 -4.12 -1.77 2.31
N TYR A 71 -4.32 -3.01 1.84
CA TYR A 71 -4.26 -4.20 2.69
C TYR A 71 -2.91 -4.34 3.40
N MET A 72 -1.80 -4.20 2.68
CA MET A 72 -0.46 -4.29 3.27
C MET A 72 -0.20 -3.18 4.29
N GLU A 73 -0.65 -1.95 4.05
CA GLU A 73 -0.50 -0.85 5.01
C GLU A 73 -1.40 -1.04 6.25
N ILE A 74 -2.61 -1.57 6.10
CA ILE A 74 -3.45 -1.95 7.25
C ILE A 74 -2.76 -3.03 8.08
N LEU A 75 -2.19 -4.06 7.44
CA LEU A 75 -1.44 -5.10 8.15
C LEU A 75 -0.25 -4.51 8.92
N ARG A 76 0.48 -3.56 8.33
CA ARG A 76 1.57 -2.86 9.00
C ARG A 76 1.07 -2.05 10.19
N LEU A 77 -0.02 -1.30 10.04
CA LEU A 77 -0.62 -0.52 11.12
C LEU A 77 -1.10 -1.42 12.27
N LEU A 78 -1.71 -2.56 11.95
CA LEU A 78 -2.10 -3.58 12.92
C LEU A 78 -0.89 -4.23 13.61
N SER A 79 0.23 -4.41 12.90
CA SER A 79 1.47 -4.98 13.45
C SER A 79 2.10 -4.04 14.48
N ILE A 80 2.14 -2.72 14.18
CA ILE A 80 2.55 -1.67 15.11
C ILE A 80 1.64 -1.65 16.35
N LEU A 81 0.31 -1.68 16.17
CA LEU A 81 -0.65 -1.70 17.29
C LEU A 81 -0.53 -2.96 18.16
N ARG A 82 -0.15 -4.09 17.55
CA ARG A 82 0.06 -5.37 18.24
C ARG A 82 1.45 -5.44 18.91
N GLY A 83 2.30 -4.42 18.77
CA GLY A 83 3.66 -4.39 19.30
C GLY A 83 4.53 -5.52 18.75
N ARG A 84 4.21 -6.01 17.54
CA ARG A 84 4.96 -7.09 16.85
C ARG A 84 5.91 -6.56 15.78
N ASP A 85 6.18 -5.25 15.87
CA ASP A 85 7.27 -4.48 15.28
C ASP A 85 8.00 -3.74 16.41
#